data_AF-A0A7C9ARU3-F1
#
_entry.id   AF-A0A7C9ARU3-F1
#
_cell.length_a   1.000
_cell.length_b   1.000
_cell.length_c   1.000
_cell.angle_alpha   90.00
_cell.angle_beta   90.00
_cell.angle_gamma   90.00
#
_symmetry.space_group_name_H-M   'P 1'
#
loop_
_entity.id
_entity.type
_entity.pdbx_description
1 polymer ?
#
loop_
_entity_poly.entity_id
_entity_poly.type
_entity_poly.pdbx_seq_one_letter_code
_entity_poly.pdbx_strand_id
1 'polypeptide(L)'
;CSSDLTTQCVLDTPELLWKAYIDFEIAEGEFENARALYERLLDRTKHLKVWIRYAKFEASAMEHSWDADKRGDETQGFLHEKKSCLQHARCVFERALSHFRVSASELKEERAMLLQEWVNLEKDFGELGDVALVQAKMPKKLK
;
A
#
# COMPACT_ATOMS: atom_id res chain seq x y z
N CYS A 1 47.56 -14.35 -1.33
CA CYS A 1 46.83 -13.10 -1.05
C CYS A 1 45.80 -12.94 -2.16
N SER A 2 44.59 -13.46 -2.04
CA SER A 2 43.54 -13.09 -1.07
C SER A 2 43.33 -11.59 -1.02
N SER A 3 42.29 -11.14 -1.69
CA SER A 3 41.22 -10.32 -1.10
C SER A 3 40.22 -9.97 -2.19
N ASP A 4 39.11 -10.71 -2.18
CA ASP A 4 37.76 -10.27 -2.54
C ASP A 4 37.63 -9.04 -3.45
N LEU A 5 37.33 -9.27 -4.75
CA LEU A 5 36.44 -8.37 -5.47
C LEU A 5 35.02 -8.60 -4.92
N THR A 6 34.80 -7.97 -3.77
CA THR A 6 33.56 -7.39 -3.28
C THR A 6 32.29 -7.84 -4.00
N THR A 7 31.55 -8.66 -3.28
CA THR A 7 30.11 -9.00 -3.29
C THR A 7 29.17 -7.78 -3.47
N GLN A 8 29.38 -6.94 -4.48
CA GLN A 8 28.74 -5.63 -4.57
C GLN A 8 27.81 -5.46 -5.79
N CYS A 9 27.68 -6.47 -6.66
CA CYS A 9 26.76 -6.40 -7.80
C CYS A 9 25.29 -6.74 -7.45
N VAL A 10 24.99 -7.25 -6.25
CA VAL A 10 23.61 -7.64 -5.87
C VAL A 10 22.78 -6.44 -5.39
N LEU A 11 23.43 -5.30 -5.07
CA LEU A 11 22.78 -4.07 -4.60
C LEU A 11 22.42 -3.07 -5.71
N ASP A 12 22.80 -3.33 -6.96
CA ASP A 12 22.68 -2.38 -8.08
C ASP A 12 21.31 -2.34 -8.76
N THR A 13 20.27 -2.88 -8.13
CA THR A 13 18.89 -2.66 -8.63
C THR A 13 18.23 -1.59 -7.77
N PRO A 14 17.93 -0.40 -8.35
CA PRO A 14 17.28 0.68 -7.62
C PRO A 14 16.01 0.21 -6.91
N GLU A 15 15.27 -0.70 -7.53
CA GLU A 15 14.04 -1.28 -6.96
C GLU A 15 14.27 -2.09 -5.67
N LEU A 16 15.37 -2.84 -5.55
CA LEU A 16 15.70 -3.56 -4.31
C LEU A 16 16.12 -2.59 -3.22
N LEU A 17 16.84 -1.52 -3.56
CA LEU A 17 17.24 -0.50 -2.61
C LEU A 17 16.02 0.26 -2.06
N TRP A 18 15.10 0.69 -2.93
CA TRP A 18 13.84 1.32 -2.51
C TRP A 18 13.02 0.41 -1.61
N LYS A 19 12.88 -0.87 -1.99
CA LYS A 19 12.16 -1.85 -1.18
C LYS A 19 12.81 -2.00 0.19
N ALA A 20 14.13 -2.25 0.24
CA ALA A 20 14.85 -2.43 1.50
C ALA A 20 14.77 -1.18 2.39
N TYR A 21 14.82 0.01 1.80
CA TYR A 21 14.74 1.24 2.57
C TYR A 21 13.34 1.49 3.13
N ILE A 22 12.30 1.28 2.33
CA ILE A 22 10.91 1.35 2.81
C ILE A 22 10.67 0.31 3.90
N ASP A 23 11.10 -0.94 3.70
CA ASP A 23 10.96 -2.00 4.70
C ASP A 23 11.68 -1.64 6.01
N PHE A 24 12.83 -0.97 5.93
CA PHE A 24 13.57 -0.48 7.10
C PHE A 24 12.78 0.59 7.86
N GLU A 25 12.28 1.64 7.19
CA GLU A 25 11.48 2.69 7.84
C GLU A 25 10.22 2.11 8.49
N ILE A 26 9.55 1.14 7.84
CA ILE A 26 8.40 0.43 8.41
C ILE A 26 8.81 -0.35 9.67
N ALA A 27 9.96 -1.03 9.66
CA ALA A 27 10.46 -1.80 10.81
C ALA A 27 10.81 -0.91 12.01
N GLU A 28 11.30 0.31 11.76
CA GLU A 28 11.56 1.31 12.80
C GLU A 28 10.28 2.03 13.27
N GLY A 29 9.13 1.77 12.63
CA GLY A 29 7.85 2.45 12.94
C GLY A 29 7.74 3.86 12.37
N GLU A 30 8.67 4.26 11.50
CA GLU A 30 8.75 5.57 10.85
C GLU A 30 7.81 5.62 9.63
N PHE A 31 6.51 5.48 9.88
CA PHE A 31 5.50 5.38 8.83
C PHE A 31 5.40 6.63 7.95
N GLU A 32 5.65 7.82 8.50
CA GLU A 32 5.69 9.05 7.71
C GLU A 32 6.85 9.08 6.70
N ASN A 33 8.02 8.59 7.11
CA ASN A 33 9.16 8.45 6.20
C ASN A 33 8.85 7.40 5.11
N ALA A 34 8.24 6.28 5.50
CA ALA A 34 7.82 5.25 4.55
C ALA A 34 6.81 5.80 3.52
N ARG A 35 5.83 6.60 3.93
CA ARG A 35 4.89 7.32 3.04
C ARG A 35 5.63 8.24 2.08
N ALA A 36 6.54 9.07 2.59
CA ALA A 36 7.33 9.97 1.76
C ALA A 36 8.19 9.23 0.71
N LEU A 37 8.74 8.07 1.07
CA LEU A 37 9.46 7.21 0.13
C LEU A 37 8.54 6.63 -0.95
N TYR A 38 7.34 6.16 -0.59
CA TYR A 38 6.34 5.70 -1.55
C TYR A 38 5.94 6.81 -2.54
N GLU A 39 5.65 8.02 -2.06
CA GLU A 39 5.30 9.16 -2.92
C GLU A 39 6.44 9.48 -3.91
N ARG A 40 7.68 9.57 -3.42
CA ARG A 40 8.86 9.80 -4.27
C ARG A 40 9.07 8.69 -5.31
N LEU A 41 8.75 7.46 -4.96
CA LEU A 41 8.85 6.33 -5.87
C LEU A 41 7.76 6.42 -6.96
N LEU A 42 6.53 6.76 -6.58
CA LEU A 42 5.40 6.95 -7.50
C LEU A 42 5.62 8.09 -8.49
N ASP A 43 6.32 9.16 -8.10
CA ASP A 43 6.69 10.24 -9.04
C ASP A 43 7.62 9.76 -10.16
N ARG A 44 8.36 8.67 -9.92
CA ARG A 44 9.36 8.13 -10.86
C ARG A 44 8.87 6.92 -11.65
N THR A 45 7.75 6.31 -11.24
CA THR A 45 7.30 5.04 -11.79
C THR A 45 5.80 5.00 -12.06
N LYS A 46 5.42 4.25 -13.10
CA LYS A 46 4.03 3.92 -13.42
C LYS A 46 3.66 2.48 -13.04
N HIS A 47 4.54 1.78 -12.32
CA HIS A 47 4.34 0.36 -12.02
C HIS A 47 3.20 0.13 -11.03
N LEU A 48 2.20 -0.65 -11.45
CA LEU A 48 1.08 -1.09 -10.62
C LEU A 48 1.53 -1.68 -9.27
N LYS A 49 2.61 -2.47 -9.26
CA LYS A 49 3.10 -3.13 -8.06
C LYS A 49 3.46 -2.16 -6.93
N VAL A 50 3.87 -0.93 -7.27
CA VAL A 50 4.20 0.09 -6.27
C VAL A 50 2.92 0.61 -5.59
N TRP A 51 1.88 0.90 -6.36
CA TRP A 51 0.56 1.28 -5.83
C TRP A 51 -0.03 0.21 -4.92
N ILE A 52 0.03 -1.07 -5.31
CA ILE A 52 -0.48 -2.17 -4.48
C ILE A 52 0.30 -2.28 -3.17
N ARG A 53 1.64 -2.18 -3.21
CA ARG A 53 2.48 -2.23 -2.00
C ARG A 53 2.16 -1.07 -1.06
N TYR A 54 1.99 0.13 -1.61
CA TYR A 54 1.65 1.31 -0.82
C TYR A 54 0.28 1.17 -0.15
N ALA A 55 -0.74 0.71 -0.87
CA ALA A 55 -2.06 0.47 -0.29
C ALA A 55 -2.03 -0.61 0.81
N LYS A 56 -1.27 -1.71 0.59
CA LYS A 56 -1.10 -2.76 1.61
C LYS A 56 -0.36 -2.25 2.84
N PHE A 57 0.65 -1.40 2.65
CA PHE A 57 1.34 -0.72 3.73
C PHE A 57 0.37 0.11 4.57
N GLU A 58 -0.44 0.99 3.96
CA GLU A 58 -1.43 1.82 4.68
C GLU A 58 -2.47 0.98 5.42
N ALA A 59 -2.86 -0.17 4.86
CA ALA A 59 -3.76 -1.11 5.53
C ALA A 59 -3.13 -1.78 6.78
N SER A 60 -1.81 -1.85 6.86
CA SER A 60 -1.07 -2.43 7.98
C SER A 60 -0.43 -1.40 8.92
N ALA A 61 -0.35 -0.13 8.50
CA ALA A 61 0.28 0.96 9.24
C ALA A 61 -0.62 1.39 10.40
N MET A 62 -0.55 0.62 11.49
CA MET A 62 -1.18 0.93 12.77
C MET A 62 -0.25 1.89 13.52
N GLU A 63 -0.59 3.17 13.49
CA GLU A 63 0.10 4.20 14.27
C GLU A 63 -0.21 4.01 15.75
N HIS A 64 0.72 3.36 16.44
CA HIS A 64 0.62 3.03 17.86
C HIS A 64 0.68 4.30 18.73
N SER A 65 -0.38 5.12 18.72
CA SER A 65 -0.60 6.21 19.68
C SER A 65 -1.09 5.62 20.99
N TRP A 66 -0.22 4.89 21.68
CA TRP A 66 -0.52 4.33 23.00
C TRP A 66 -0.46 5.43 24.06
N ASP A 67 -1.57 6.15 24.23
CA ASP A 67 -1.79 6.90 25.46
C ASP A 67 -2.13 5.89 26.58
N ALA A 68 -1.13 5.48 27.36
CA ALA A 68 -1.24 4.50 28.45
C ALA A 68 -2.22 4.90 29.58
N ASP A 69 -2.83 6.09 29.51
CA ASP A 69 -3.62 6.68 30.60
C ASP A 69 -5.15 6.61 30.36
N LYS A 70 -5.61 6.15 29.19
CA LYS A 70 -7.06 6.04 28.93
C LYS A 70 -7.60 4.68 29.35
N ARG A 71 -8.25 4.67 30.52
CA ARG A 71 -9.21 3.65 31.00
C ARG A 71 -10.46 3.58 30.08
N GLY A 72 -10.27 3.22 28.81
CA GLY A 72 -11.32 3.01 27.82
C GLY A 72 -11.35 1.55 27.35
N ASP A 73 -12.47 1.13 26.74
CA ASP A 73 -12.62 -0.17 26.09
C ASP A 73 -11.59 -0.29 24.95
N GLU A 74 -10.50 -1.02 25.20
CA GLU A 74 -9.37 -1.25 24.27
C GLU A 74 -9.86 -1.75 22.90
N THR A 75 -11.02 -2.43 22.87
CA THR A 75 -11.71 -2.90 21.67
C THR A 75 -12.07 -1.77 20.69
N GLN A 76 -12.53 -0.62 21.20
CA GLN A 76 -12.94 0.50 20.35
C GLN A 76 -11.75 1.23 19.73
N GLY A 77 -10.64 1.34 20.46
CA GLY A 77 -9.40 1.94 19.95
C GLY A 77 -8.83 1.13 18.78
N PHE A 78 -8.71 -0.19 18.97
CA PHE A 78 -8.24 -1.10 17.92
C PHE A 78 -9.14 -1.08 16.67
N LEU A 79 -10.47 -1.07 16.86
CA LEU A 79 -11.41 -1.02 15.74
C LEU A 79 -11.33 0.32 14.98
N HIS A 80 -11.17 1.43 15.71
CA HIS A 80 -11.00 2.75 15.11
C HIS A 80 -9.73 2.84 14.28
N GLU A 81 -8.62 2.37 14.82
CA GLU A 81 -7.33 2.35 14.14
C GLU A 81 -7.37 1.47 12.88
N LYS A 82 -7.87 0.23 13.00
CA LYS A 82 -8.06 -0.68 11.86
C LYS A 82 -8.94 -0.04 10.77
N LYS A 83 -9.97 0.72 11.15
CA LYS A 83 -10.81 1.46 10.20
C LYS A 83 -10.04 2.59 9.52
N SER A 84 -9.18 3.30 10.24
CA SER A 84 -8.32 4.35 9.69
C SER A 84 -7.34 3.78 8.67
N CYS A 85 -6.64 2.67 8.99
CA CYS A 85 -5.74 1.98 8.06
C CYS A 85 -6.47 1.59 6.77
N LEU A 86 -7.69 1.04 6.88
CA LEU A 86 -8.51 0.71 5.71
C LEU A 86 -8.87 1.94 4.87
N GLN A 87 -9.20 3.07 5.50
CA GLN A 87 -9.51 4.32 4.81
C GLN A 87 -8.30 4.87 4.05
N HIS A 88 -7.11 4.82 4.65
CA HIS A 88 -5.88 5.21 3.97
C HIS A 88 -5.58 4.30 2.77
N ALA A 89 -5.72 2.98 2.93
CA ALA A 89 -5.59 2.01 1.83
C ALA A 89 -6.53 2.34 0.67
N ARG A 90 -7.82 2.61 0.97
CA ARG A 90 -8.82 3.03 -0.03
C ARG A 90 -8.40 4.30 -0.76
N CYS A 91 -7.91 5.31 -0.04
CA CYS A 91 -7.41 6.54 -0.64
C CYS A 91 -6.29 6.27 -1.65
N VAL A 92 -5.34 5.40 -1.31
CA VAL A 92 -4.26 5.00 -2.22
C VAL A 92 -4.80 4.27 -3.45
N PHE A 93 -5.74 3.33 -3.29
CA PHE A 93 -6.37 2.65 -4.44
C PHE A 93 -7.15 3.60 -5.34
N GLU A 94 -7.84 4.60 -4.78
CA GLU A 94 -8.56 5.60 -5.56
C GLU A 94 -7.62 6.51 -6.36
N ARG A 95 -6.52 6.94 -5.73
CA ARG A 95 -5.45 7.69 -6.41
C ARG A 95 -4.83 6.87 -7.53
N ALA A 96 -4.51 5.60 -7.27
CA ALA A 96 -4.01 4.68 -8.28
C ALA A 96 -5.00 4.54 -9.45
N LEU A 97 -6.28 4.33 -9.16
CA LEU A 97 -7.32 4.19 -10.17
C LEU A 97 -7.46 5.47 -11.02
N SER A 98 -7.38 6.65 -10.40
CA SER A 98 -7.37 7.93 -11.12
C SER A 98 -6.14 8.02 -12.04
N HIS A 99 -4.95 7.68 -11.53
CA HIS A 99 -3.72 7.65 -12.32
C HIS A 99 -3.81 6.71 -13.53
N PHE A 100 -4.30 5.48 -13.38
CA PHE A 100 -4.48 4.54 -14.49
C PHE A 100 -5.61 4.95 -15.46
N ARG A 101 -6.56 5.79 -15.04
CA ARG A 101 -7.59 6.32 -15.95
C ARG A 101 -7.09 7.50 -16.78
N VAL A 102 -6.27 8.37 -16.20
CA VAL A 102 -5.82 9.62 -16.85
C VAL A 102 -4.46 9.48 -17.52
N SER A 103 -3.48 8.89 -16.84
CA SER A 103 -2.06 8.92 -17.24
C SER A 103 -1.56 7.62 -17.88
N ALA A 104 -2.34 6.54 -17.79
CA ALA A 104 -2.00 5.22 -18.32
C ALA A 104 -3.27 4.47 -18.79
N SER A 105 -4.12 5.17 -19.55
CA SER A 105 -5.44 4.68 -19.99
C SER A 105 -5.42 3.39 -20.83
N GLU A 106 -4.27 3.11 -21.44
CA GLU A 106 -3.96 1.92 -22.22
C GLU A 106 -3.75 0.66 -21.37
N LEU A 107 -3.35 0.83 -20.10
CA LEU A 107 -3.03 -0.25 -19.15
C LEU A 107 -4.30 -0.82 -18.49
N LYS A 108 -5.18 -1.40 -19.32
CA LYS A 108 -6.49 -1.91 -18.90
C LYS A 108 -6.37 -3.16 -18.02
N GLU A 109 -5.38 -4.00 -18.27
CA GLU A 109 -5.11 -5.22 -17.48
C GLU A 109 -4.63 -4.86 -16.09
N GLU A 110 -3.69 -3.92 -15.99
CA GLU A 110 -3.17 -3.42 -14.71
C GLU A 110 -4.27 -2.78 -13.88
N ARG A 111 -5.17 -2.01 -14.51
CA ARG A 111 -6.34 -1.47 -13.84
C ARG A 111 -7.27 -2.57 -13.32
N ALA A 112 -7.46 -3.66 -14.07
CA ALA A 112 -8.26 -4.79 -13.61
C ALA A 112 -7.59 -5.51 -12.43
N MET A 113 -6.26 -5.69 -12.48
CA MET A 113 -5.48 -6.26 -11.38
C MET A 113 -5.53 -5.36 -10.13
N LEU A 114 -5.43 -4.04 -10.28
CA LEU A 114 -5.58 -3.07 -9.18
C LEU A 114 -6.92 -3.25 -8.46
N LEU A 115 -8.02 -3.33 -9.23
CA LEU A 115 -9.35 -3.53 -8.68
C LEU A 115 -9.51 -4.90 -8.02
N GLN A 116 -8.87 -5.94 -8.57
CA GLN A 116 -8.88 -7.26 -7.97
C GLN A 116 -8.14 -7.28 -6.61
N GLU A 117 -6.99 -6.62 -6.52
CA GLU A 117 -6.26 -6.47 -5.26
C GLU A 117 -7.03 -5.64 -4.24
N TRP A 118 -7.72 -4.59 -4.67
CA TRP A 118 -8.59 -3.82 -3.78
C TRP A 118 -9.75 -4.68 -3.25
N VAL A 119 -10.42 -5.47 -4.11
CA VAL A 119 -11.43 -6.44 -3.65
C VAL A 119 -10.87 -7.42 -2.62
N ASN A 120 -9.65 -7.91 -2.80
CA ASN A 120 -9.04 -8.84 -1.86
C ASN A 120 -8.81 -8.16 -0.51
N LEU A 121 -8.27 -6.93 -0.52
CA LEU A 121 -8.08 -6.15 0.69
C LEU A 121 -9.40 -5.89 1.43
N GLU A 122 -10.48 -5.51 0.74
CA GLU A 122 -11.79 -5.33 1.38
C GLU A 122 -12.31 -6.63 2.01
N LYS A 123 -12.07 -7.80 1.40
CA LYS A 123 -12.42 -9.09 2.00
C LYS A 123 -11.60 -9.38 3.25
N ASP A 124 -10.31 -9.09 3.23
CA ASP A 124 -9.39 -9.36 4.33
C ASP A 124 -9.73 -8.53 5.58
N PHE A 125 -10.36 -7.37 5.40
CA PHE A 125 -10.86 -6.53 6.50
C PHE A 125 -12.19 -7.01 7.12
N GLY A 126 -12.83 -8.03 6.53
CA GLY A 126 -14.05 -8.64 7.06
C GLY A 126 -15.21 -7.64 7.14
N GLU A 127 -15.82 -7.50 8.31
CA GLU A 127 -16.99 -6.62 8.54
C GLU A 127 -16.69 -5.12 8.34
N LEU A 128 -15.43 -4.71 8.44
CA LEU A 128 -15.02 -3.33 8.16
C LEU A 128 -14.90 -3.03 6.67
N GLY A 129 -14.70 -4.08 5.87
CA GLY A 129 -14.54 -3.99 4.44
C GLY A 129 -15.86 -3.84 3.69
N ASP A 130 -15.77 -3.33 2.47
CA ASP A 130 -16.90 -3.20 1.54
C ASP A 130 -16.47 -3.61 0.13
N VAL A 131 -16.72 -4.87 -0.21
CA VAL A 131 -16.42 -5.41 -1.54
C VAL A 131 -17.34 -4.82 -2.62
N ALA A 132 -18.58 -4.46 -2.26
CA ALA A 132 -19.55 -3.92 -3.21
C ALA A 132 -19.11 -2.56 -3.76
N LEU A 133 -18.47 -1.74 -2.92
CA LEU A 133 -17.84 -0.48 -3.30
C LEU A 133 -16.87 -0.65 -4.48
N VAL A 134 -16.05 -1.71 -4.46
CA VAL A 134 -15.03 -1.95 -5.50
C VAL A 134 -15.64 -2.63 -6.71
N GLN A 135 -16.57 -3.57 -6.52
CA GLN A 135 -17.27 -4.24 -7.62
C GLN A 135 -18.04 -3.26 -8.50
N ALA A 136 -18.62 -2.19 -7.91
CA ALA A 136 -19.26 -1.13 -8.67
C ALA A 136 -18.31 -0.39 -9.63
N LYS A 137 -17.00 -0.40 -9.34
CA LYS A 137 -15.94 0.24 -10.16
C LYS A 137 -15.37 -0.71 -11.23
N MET A 138 -15.68 -2.01 -11.17
CA MET A 138 -15.19 -2.99 -12.15
C MET A 138 -15.89 -2.82 -13.52
N PRO A 139 -15.17 -3.01 -14.64
CA PRO A 139 -15.78 -2.97 -15.95
C PRO A 139 -16.83 -4.09 -16.05
N LYS A 140 -18.08 -3.70 -16.34
CA LYS A 140 -19.16 -4.67 -16.59
C LYS A 140 -18.76 -5.51 -17.81
N LYS A 141 -18.64 -6.83 -17.62
CA LYS A 141 -18.57 -7.75 -18.76
C LYS A 141 -19.92 -7.65 -19.48
N LEU A 142 -19.97 -6.91 -20.58
CA LEU A 142 -21.12 -6.93 -21.49
C LEU A 142 -21.20 -8.37 -22.02
N LYS A 143 -22.36 -9.00 -21.80
CA LYS A 143 -22.71 -10.30 -22.39
C LYS A 143 -23.01 -10.12 -23.88
#